data_AF-A0A9N9NJV1-F1
#
_entry.id   AF-A0A9N9NJV1-F1
#
_cell.length_a   1.000
_cell.length_b   1.000
_cell.length_c   1.000
_cell.angle_alpha   90.00
_cell.angle_beta   90.00
_cell.angle_gamma   90.00
#
_symmetry.space_group_name_H-M   'P 1'
#
loop_
_entity.id
_entity.type
_entity.pdbx_description
1 polymer ?
#
loop_
_entity_poly.entity_id
_entity_poly.type
_entity_poly.pdbx_seq_one_letter_code
_entity_poly.pdbx_strand_id
1 'polypeptide(L)'
;KTYCTTIAVMLPSSSMGFKARFQRKYYGGGEGFREKQSAVHAALCDSFNTPTAMSEIMELINKTNIYVSAGRNNISIFVLENIAKYVTKMLKIFGIIGNTSSEDIGFGESEQKEVVLPYLRVLSSFRDNVRELARQQKGHGEFLALSDKLRDIDLVNLGVSLDDQEDGKALVKFVDRDVLIKAREAKLQLQAEKAAKKEAAAKAREEERKRKLEQGKLAAEDLFKEEKDEDGKNLYSAFDEQGIPTHDSNGEELSKSKIKKLKQKWDIQKKLNDEYLATISNSDN
;
A
#
# COMPACT_ATOMS: atom_id res chain seq x y z
N LYS A 1 -2.06 27.92 -25.99
CA LYS A 1 -2.01 26.65 -25.21
C LYS A 1 -2.33 26.83 -23.73
N THR A 2 -2.08 27.98 -23.11
CA THR A 2 -2.21 28.18 -21.65
C THR A 2 -3.63 28.53 -21.15
N TYR A 3 -4.52 29.04 -22.00
CA TYR A 3 -5.81 29.59 -21.55
C TYR A 3 -6.98 28.60 -21.51
N CYS A 4 -6.94 27.54 -22.30
CA CYS A 4 -8.05 26.58 -22.40
C CYS A 4 -8.06 25.59 -21.21
N THR A 5 -6.89 25.30 -20.65
CA THR A 5 -6.72 24.35 -19.53
C THR A 5 -7.25 24.89 -18.20
N THR A 6 -7.29 26.20 -18.01
CA THR A 6 -7.73 26.83 -16.74
C THR A 6 -9.24 26.69 -16.51
N ILE A 7 -10.03 26.56 -17.57
CA ILE A 7 -11.50 26.52 -17.48
C ILE A 7 -12.01 25.13 -17.07
N ALA A 8 -11.30 24.06 -17.42
CA ALA A 8 -11.74 22.69 -17.16
C ALA A 8 -11.50 22.19 -15.71
N VAL A 9 -10.57 22.81 -14.97
CA VAL A 9 -10.11 22.30 -13.65
C VAL A 9 -10.96 22.81 -12.47
N MET A 10 -11.91 23.73 -12.69
CA MET A 10 -12.52 24.54 -11.63
C MET A 10 -14.04 24.39 -11.41
N LEU A 11 -14.67 23.32 -11.88
CA LEU A 11 -16.11 23.09 -11.70
C LEU A 11 -16.41 22.19 -10.48
N PRO A 12 -16.87 22.73 -9.34
CA PRO A 12 -17.47 21.93 -8.29
C PRO A 12 -18.92 21.57 -8.62
N SER A 13 -19.28 20.32 -8.37
CA SER A 13 -20.63 19.78 -8.46
C SER A 13 -21.42 20.12 -7.19
N SER A 14 -22.45 20.98 -7.27
CA SER A 14 -23.70 20.86 -6.49
C SER A 14 -24.68 22.03 -6.67
N SER A 15 -25.93 21.68 -6.37
CA SER A 15 -27.22 22.29 -6.69
C SER A 15 -27.65 23.56 -5.93
N MET A 16 -28.75 24.14 -6.43
CA MET A 16 -29.78 24.96 -5.78
C MET A 16 -29.67 26.50 -5.83
N GLY A 17 -30.41 27.07 -6.79
CA GLY A 17 -31.54 28.00 -6.58
C GLY A 17 -31.31 29.34 -5.87
N PHE A 18 -31.30 30.44 -6.64
CA PHE A 18 -32.01 31.67 -6.23
C PHE A 18 -32.24 32.61 -7.44
N LYS A 19 -33.51 32.90 -7.73
CA LYS A 19 -33.93 33.95 -8.67
C LYS A 19 -33.81 35.32 -8.00
N ALA A 20 -33.42 36.30 -8.80
CA ALA A 20 -33.64 37.74 -8.63
C ALA A 20 -32.76 38.50 -7.59
N ARG A 21 -31.75 39.19 -8.13
CA ARG A 21 -31.45 40.64 -7.98
C ARG A 21 -29.97 40.83 -8.29
N PHE A 22 -29.64 41.45 -9.43
CA PHE A 22 -28.51 42.37 -9.63
C PHE A 22 -28.32 42.67 -11.13
N GLN A 23 -29.22 43.50 -11.67
CA GLN A 23 -28.94 44.30 -12.87
C GLN A 23 -28.16 45.56 -12.43
N ARG A 24 -27.15 45.96 -13.23
CA ARG A 24 -26.09 46.97 -12.98
C ARG A 24 -24.93 46.38 -12.17
N LYS A 25 -23.71 46.20 -12.68
CA LYS A 25 -22.95 47.03 -13.62
C LYS A 25 -21.81 46.28 -14.34
N TYR A 26 -21.86 44.95 -14.45
CA TYR A 26 -20.87 44.13 -15.18
C TYR A 26 -21.49 42.87 -15.82
N TYR A 27 -22.70 42.97 -16.38
CA TYR A 27 -23.37 41.87 -17.08
C TYR A 27 -23.40 42.14 -18.58
N GLY A 28 -22.33 41.77 -19.27
CA GLY A 28 -22.23 41.78 -20.74
C GLY A 28 -21.87 40.41 -21.33
N GLY A 29 -21.94 39.33 -20.55
CA GLY A 29 -21.52 38.00 -21.00
C GLY A 29 -22.42 37.41 -22.09
N GLY A 30 -23.72 37.68 -22.05
CA GLY A 30 -24.69 37.18 -23.05
C GLY A 30 -24.86 38.09 -24.27
N GLU A 31 -24.92 39.41 -24.07
CA GLU A 31 -25.07 40.38 -25.16
C GLU A 31 -23.76 40.53 -25.96
N GLY A 32 -22.62 40.65 -25.28
CA GLY A 32 -21.31 40.77 -25.95
C GLY A 32 -20.88 39.50 -26.68
N PHE A 33 -21.38 38.33 -26.27
CA PHE A 33 -21.17 37.08 -27.02
C PHE A 33 -21.96 37.08 -28.33
N ARG A 34 -23.24 37.43 -28.31
CA ARG A 34 -24.09 37.48 -29.53
C ARG A 34 -23.61 38.53 -30.54
N GLU A 35 -23.15 39.68 -30.06
CA GLU A 35 -22.55 40.71 -30.90
C GLU A 35 -21.31 40.18 -31.64
N LYS A 36 -20.39 39.53 -30.92
CA LYS A 36 -19.20 38.91 -31.53
C LYS A 36 -19.53 37.75 -32.45
N GLN A 37 -20.58 36.96 -32.17
CA GLN A 37 -21.08 35.94 -33.11
C GLN A 37 -21.56 36.58 -34.42
N SER A 38 -22.30 37.70 -34.35
CA SER A 38 -22.75 38.42 -35.53
C SER A 38 -21.59 39.02 -36.33
N ALA A 39 -20.58 39.57 -35.66
CA ALA A 39 -19.38 40.10 -36.30
C ALA A 39 -18.58 39.01 -37.03
N VAL A 40 -18.40 37.84 -36.40
CA VAL A 40 -17.76 36.68 -37.03
C VAL A 40 -18.56 36.19 -38.23
N HIS A 41 -19.89 36.11 -38.12
CA HIS A 41 -20.75 35.72 -39.23
C HIS A 41 -20.67 36.73 -40.39
N ALA A 42 -20.70 38.03 -40.10
CA ALA A 42 -20.56 39.09 -41.11
C ALA A 42 -19.20 39.01 -41.83
N ALA A 43 -18.11 38.81 -41.09
CA ALA A 43 -16.77 38.64 -41.67
C ALA A 43 -16.64 37.38 -42.54
N LEU A 44 -17.35 36.30 -42.21
CA LEU A 44 -17.36 35.09 -43.03
C LEU A 44 -18.25 35.22 -44.27
N CYS A 45 -19.35 35.97 -44.18
CA CYS A 45 -20.19 36.30 -45.33
C CYS A 45 -19.50 37.28 -46.30
N ASP A 46 -18.62 38.15 -45.80
CA ASP A 46 -17.82 39.06 -46.62
C ASP A 46 -16.54 38.37 -47.12
N SER A 47 -16.64 37.73 -48.29
CA SER A 47 -15.51 37.12 -49.01
C SER A 47 -14.69 36.11 -48.20
N PHE A 48 -15.30 35.42 -47.23
CA PHE A 48 -14.61 34.49 -46.32
C PHE A 48 -13.37 35.11 -45.66
N ASN A 49 -13.52 36.32 -45.11
CA ASN A 49 -12.43 37.02 -44.42
C ASN A 49 -12.07 36.32 -43.09
N THR A 50 -11.25 35.28 -43.21
CA THR A 50 -10.72 34.50 -42.08
C THR A 50 -9.84 35.31 -41.11
N PRO A 51 -8.97 36.28 -41.51
CA PRO A 51 -8.16 37.01 -40.54
C PRO A 51 -9.00 37.93 -39.64
N THR A 52 -10.05 38.57 -40.18
CA THR A 52 -10.99 39.36 -39.37
C THR A 52 -11.82 38.45 -38.47
N ALA A 53 -12.37 37.34 -39.00
CA ALA A 53 -13.12 36.37 -38.20
C ALA A 53 -12.29 35.79 -37.03
N MET A 54 -11.01 35.50 -37.26
CA MET A 54 -10.11 35.00 -36.21
C MET A 54 -9.76 36.07 -35.17
N SER A 55 -9.58 37.33 -35.58
CA SER A 55 -9.37 38.46 -34.65
C SER A 55 -10.57 38.63 -33.71
N GLU A 56 -11.79 38.58 -34.24
CA GLU A 56 -13.02 38.67 -33.46
C GLU A 56 -13.20 37.51 -32.46
N ILE A 57 -12.83 36.28 -32.86
CA ILE A 57 -12.82 35.11 -31.96
C ILE A 57 -11.78 35.30 -30.84
N MET A 58 -10.59 35.81 -31.15
CA MET A 58 -9.55 36.09 -30.16
C MET A 58 -10.00 37.15 -29.14
N GLU A 59 -10.68 38.21 -29.59
CA GLU A 59 -11.25 39.20 -28.69
C GLU A 59 -12.33 38.62 -27.77
N LEU A 60 -13.18 37.71 -28.29
CA LEU A 60 -14.17 37.00 -27.48
C LEU A 60 -13.50 36.18 -26.36
N ILE A 61 -12.41 35.46 -26.68
CA ILE A 61 -11.64 34.69 -25.69
C ILE A 61 -11.04 35.62 -24.63
N ASN A 62 -10.47 36.76 -25.05
CA ASN A 62 -9.89 37.74 -24.12
C ASN A 62 -10.94 38.32 -23.16
N LYS A 63 -12.12 38.71 -23.67
CA LYS A 63 -13.25 39.15 -22.84
C LYS A 63 -13.70 38.08 -21.86
N THR A 64 -13.71 36.81 -22.29
CA THR A 64 -14.06 35.65 -21.44
C THR A 64 -13.04 35.44 -20.33
N ASN A 65 -11.74 35.57 -20.62
CA ASN A 65 -10.69 35.46 -19.60
C ASN A 65 -10.78 36.57 -18.54
N ILE A 66 -11.13 37.80 -18.95
CA ILE A 66 -11.38 38.91 -18.03
C ILE A 66 -12.63 38.62 -17.17
N TYR A 67 -13.68 38.06 -17.76
CA TYR A 67 -14.88 37.67 -17.03
C TYR A 67 -14.60 36.59 -15.96
N VAL A 68 -13.79 35.59 -16.30
CA VAL A 68 -13.35 34.53 -15.35
C VAL A 68 -12.47 35.10 -14.23
N SER A 69 -11.54 36.01 -14.55
CA SER A 69 -10.62 36.56 -13.55
C SER A 69 -11.30 37.56 -12.60
N ALA A 70 -12.35 38.26 -13.06
CA ALA A 70 -13.09 39.23 -12.28
C ALA A 70 -14.08 38.61 -11.27
N GLY A 71 -14.55 37.38 -11.49
CA GLY A 71 -15.57 36.76 -10.66
C GLY A 71 -15.15 35.44 -10.05
N ARG A 72 -14.46 35.41 -8.90
CA ARG A 72 -14.10 34.12 -8.26
C ARG A 72 -15.28 33.31 -7.68
N ASN A 73 -16.41 33.96 -7.36
CA ASN A 73 -17.51 33.35 -6.60
C ASN A 73 -18.90 33.36 -7.29
N ASN A 74 -19.05 34.01 -8.46
CA ASN A 74 -20.35 34.15 -9.16
C ASN A 74 -20.18 34.06 -10.69
N ILE A 75 -19.52 33.01 -11.16
CA ILE A 75 -19.37 32.75 -12.60
C ILE A 75 -20.61 32.01 -13.10
N SER A 76 -21.22 32.51 -14.18
CA SER A 76 -22.24 31.74 -14.89
C SER A 76 -21.55 30.67 -15.74
N ILE A 77 -21.54 29.43 -15.22
CA ILE A 77 -20.99 28.25 -15.92
C ILE A 77 -21.65 28.08 -17.29
N PHE A 78 -22.96 28.31 -17.38
CA PHE A 78 -23.73 28.21 -18.63
C PHE A 78 -23.25 29.16 -19.74
N VAL A 79 -22.85 30.39 -19.41
CA VAL A 79 -22.35 31.35 -20.41
C VAL A 79 -20.97 30.91 -20.92
N LEU A 80 -20.09 30.46 -20.02
CA LEU A 80 -18.77 29.94 -20.39
C LEU A 80 -18.87 28.69 -21.26
N GLU A 81 -19.76 27.77 -20.92
CA GLU A 81 -19.99 26.55 -21.68
C GLU A 81 -20.43 26.86 -23.12
N ASN A 82 -21.37 27.80 -23.30
CA ASN A 82 -21.83 28.20 -24.62
C ASN A 82 -20.74 28.90 -25.45
N ILE A 83 -19.94 29.78 -24.83
CA ILE A 83 -18.79 30.43 -25.48
C ILE A 83 -17.78 29.37 -25.93
N ALA A 84 -17.45 28.43 -25.04
CA ALA A 84 -16.48 27.39 -25.31
C ALA A 84 -16.94 26.46 -26.44
N LYS A 85 -18.21 26.02 -26.42
CA LYS A 85 -18.83 25.23 -27.51
C LYS A 85 -18.78 25.97 -28.85
N TYR A 86 -19.07 27.27 -28.85
CA TYR A 86 -19.01 28.08 -30.06
C TYR A 86 -17.59 28.21 -30.62
N VAL A 87 -16.61 28.52 -29.77
CA VAL A 87 -15.20 28.62 -30.19
C VAL A 87 -14.72 27.27 -30.74
N THR A 88 -15.01 26.17 -30.07
CA THR A 88 -14.66 24.82 -30.55
C THR A 88 -15.35 24.50 -31.88
N LYS A 89 -16.64 24.84 -32.06
CA LYS A 89 -17.34 24.69 -33.33
C LYS A 89 -16.68 25.49 -34.46
N MET A 90 -16.30 26.74 -34.21
CA MET A 90 -15.61 27.57 -35.20
C MET A 90 -14.23 26.99 -35.56
N LEU A 91 -13.46 26.53 -34.58
CA LEU A 91 -12.17 25.89 -34.83
C LEU A 91 -12.29 24.55 -35.58
N LYS A 92 -13.39 23.80 -35.39
CA LYS A 92 -13.74 22.63 -36.21
C LYS A 92 -14.07 23.04 -37.65
N ILE A 93 -14.87 24.10 -37.86
CA ILE A 93 -15.21 24.62 -39.20
C ILE A 93 -13.95 25.10 -39.94
N PHE A 94 -13.01 25.73 -39.24
CA PHE A 94 -11.71 26.13 -39.81
C PHE A 94 -10.72 24.97 -39.98
N GLY A 95 -11.08 23.74 -39.60
CA GLY A 95 -10.22 22.55 -39.77
C GLY A 95 -9.01 22.48 -38.85
N ILE A 96 -8.98 23.27 -37.77
CA ILE A 96 -7.85 23.32 -36.82
C ILE A 96 -7.93 22.18 -35.79
N ILE A 97 -9.15 21.71 -35.49
CA ILE A 97 -9.42 20.59 -34.58
C ILE A 97 -9.91 19.42 -35.43
N GLY A 98 -9.35 18.22 -35.23
CA GLY A 98 -9.79 17.02 -35.93
C GLY A 98 -11.28 16.69 -35.69
N ASN A 99 -11.91 15.99 -36.64
CA ASN A 99 -13.28 15.50 -36.52
C ASN A 99 -13.38 14.40 -35.44
N THR A 100 -13.31 14.78 -34.17
CA THR A 100 -13.76 13.92 -33.08
C THR A 100 -15.28 14.03 -32.98
N SER A 101 -15.93 12.87 -33.00
CA SER A 101 -17.39 12.67 -32.98
C SER A 101 -18.07 13.18 -31.72
N SER A 102 -17.31 13.60 -30.71
CA SER A 102 -17.82 14.14 -29.46
C SER A 102 -17.98 15.66 -29.52
N GLU A 103 -19.04 16.15 -28.89
CA GLU A 103 -19.29 17.57 -28.60
C GLU A 103 -18.33 18.13 -27.54
N ASP A 104 -17.20 17.45 -27.30
CA ASP A 104 -16.23 17.83 -26.29
C ASP A 104 -15.59 19.16 -26.59
N ILE A 105 -15.55 20.01 -25.56
CA ILE A 105 -14.93 21.32 -25.58
C ILE A 105 -13.40 21.12 -25.57
N GLY A 106 -12.74 21.56 -26.64
CA GLY A 106 -11.27 21.65 -26.72
C GLY A 106 -10.62 20.78 -27.79
N PHE A 107 -9.29 20.65 -27.69
CA PHE A 107 -8.50 19.69 -28.46
C PHE A 107 -8.54 18.37 -27.68
N GLY A 108 -8.90 17.24 -28.31
CA GLY A 108 -9.15 15.93 -27.68
C GLY A 108 -7.98 15.26 -26.94
N GLU A 109 -7.31 15.98 -26.03
CA GLU A 109 -6.20 15.53 -25.18
C GLU A 109 -6.67 15.06 -23.78
N SER A 110 -7.98 15.07 -23.48
CA SER A 110 -8.50 14.76 -22.14
C SER A 110 -8.20 13.32 -21.71
N GLU A 111 -8.34 12.35 -22.62
CA GLU A 111 -8.11 10.92 -22.30
C GLU A 111 -6.66 10.62 -21.92
N GLN A 112 -5.69 11.25 -22.59
CA GLN A 112 -4.26 11.05 -22.29
C GLN A 112 -3.88 11.60 -20.91
N LYS A 113 -4.52 12.68 -20.46
CA LYS A 113 -4.24 13.28 -19.16
C LYS A 113 -4.75 12.40 -18.02
N GLU A 114 -5.92 11.80 -18.16
CA GLU A 114 -6.49 10.94 -17.12
C GLU A 114 -5.65 9.68 -16.86
N VAL A 115 -5.09 9.08 -17.93
CA VAL A 115 -4.19 7.93 -17.83
C VAL A 115 -2.83 8.32 -17.22
N VAL A 116 -2.30 9.51 -17.56
CA VAL A 116 -0.95 9.94 -17.15
C VAL A 116 -0.92 10.59 -15.76
N LEU A 117 -2.02 11.19 -15.31
CA LEU A 117 -2.15 11.85 -14.01
C LEU A 117 -1.71 11.01 -12.80
N PRO A 118 -2.09 9.71 -12.66
CA PRO A 118 -1.65 8.92 -11.52
C PRO A 118 -0.13 8.71 -11.49
N TYR A 119 0.52 8.54 -12.66
CA TYR A 119 1.98 8.45 -12.76
C TYR A 119 2.66 9.75 -12.35
N LEU A 120 2.13 10.89 -12.80
CA LEU A 120 2.67 12.22 -12.43
C LEU A 120 2.52 12.50 -10.93
N ARG A 121 1.45 12.04 -10.29
CA ARG A 121 1.27 12.17 -8.84
C ARG A 121 2.33 11.37 -8.07
N VAL A 122 2.59 10.12 -8.48
CA VAL A 122 3.64 9.30 -7.88
C VAL A 122 5.01 9.99 -8.03
N LEU A 123 5.37 10.43 -9.24
CA LEU A 123 6.63 11.13 -9.49
C LEU A 123 6.77 12.43 -8.68
N SER A 124 5.70 13.23 -8.58
CA SER A 124 5.69 14.45 -7.77
C SER A 124 5.97 14.14 -6.30
N SER A 125 5.27 13.14 -5.74
CA SER A 125 5.44 12.74 -4.35
C SER A 125 6.83 12.19 -4.06
N PHE A 126 7.38 11.37 -4.97
CA PHE A 126 8.74 10.83 -4.87
C PHE A 126 9.77 11.96 -4.84
N ARG A 127 9.66 12.92 -5.77
CA ARG A 127 10.55 14.08 -5.83
C ARG A 127 10.50 14.91 -4.54
N ASP A 128 9.31 15.14 -3.99
CA ASP A 128 9.15 15.92 -2.77
C ASP A 128 9.77 15.20 -1.56
N ASN A 129 9.63 13.87 -1.48
CA ASN A 129 10.29 13.06 -0.46
C ASN A 129 11.82 13.09 -0.60
N VAL A 130 12.36 12.97 -1.83
CA VAL A 130 13.81 13.12 -2.08
C VAL A 130 14.31 14.48 -1.60
N ARG A 131 13.56 15.55 -1.88
CA ARG A 131 13.90 16.91 -1.44
C ARG A 131 13.90 17.04 0.08
N GLU A 132 12.95 16.40 0.75
CA GLU A 132 12.87 16.39 2.21
C GLU A 132 14.03 15.63 2.85
N LEU A 133 14.33 14.42 2.37
CA LEU A 133 15.47 13.61 2.84
C LEU A 133 16.81 14.34 2.62
N ALA A 134 16.96 15.02 1.48
CA ALA A 134 18.16 15.82 1.18
C ALA A 134 18.31 17.02 2.11
N ARG A 135 17.22 17.72 2.43
CA ARG A 135 17.23 18.83 3.40
C ARG A 135 17.60 18.36 4.81
N GLN A 136 17.19 17.15 5.17
CA GLN A 136 17.51 16.54 6.46
C GLN A 136 18.93 15.92 6.50
N GLN A 137 19.68 15.97 5.39
CA GLN A 137 21.01 15.35 5.24
C GLN A 137 21.07 13.89 5.70
N LYS A 138 20.02 13.12 5.36
CA LYS A 138 19.96 11.70 5.71
C LYS A 138 20.95 10.89 4.87
N GLY A 139 21.37 9.75 5.42
CA GLY A 139 22.32 8.85 4.75
C GLY A 139 21.75 8.25 3.46
N HIS A 140 22.65 7.78 2.58
CA HIS A 140 22.31 7.19 1.28
C HIS A 140 21.34 6.00 1.36
N GLY A 141 21.29 5.30 2.50
CA GLY A 141 20.37 4.19 2.73
C GLY A 141 18.89 4.60 2.67
N GLU A 142 18.52 5.81 3.10
CA GLU A 142 17.13 6.25 3.03
C GLU A 142 16.68 6.58 1.61
N PHE A 143 17.60 7.07 0.76
CA PHE A 143 17.32 7.29 -0.66
C PHE A 143 17.14 5.97 -1.42
N LEU A 144 17.92 4.95 -1.07
CA LEU A 144 17.75 3.59 -1.61
C LEU A 144 16.42 2.99 -1.18
N ALA A 145 16.06 3.10 0.11
CA ALA A 145 14.77 2.63 0.62
C ALA A 145 13.58 3.36 -0.06
N LEU A 146 13.71 4.66 -0.33
CA LEU A 146 12.71 5.42 -1.08
C LEU A 146 12.59 4.94 -2.54
N SER A 147 13.72 4.58 -3.17
CA SER A 147 13.76 4.05 -4.53
C SER A 147 13.16 2.65 -4.62
N ASP A 148 13.46 1.78 -3.64
CA ASP A 148 12.83 0.46 -3.51
C ASP A 148 11.33 0.57 -3.29
N LYS A 149 10.87 1.55 -2.49
CA LYS A 149 9.44 1.84 -2.30
C LYS A 149 8.76 2.22 -3.62
N LEU A 150 9.40 3.11 -4.40
CA LEU A 150 8.89 3.51 -5.71
C LEU A 150 8.79 2.29 -6.65
N ARG A 151 9.84 1.46 -6.68
CA ARG A 151 9.95 0.27 -7.54
C ARG A 151 8.91 -0.80 -7.19
N ASP A 152 8.82 -1.16 -5.92
CA ASP A 152 8.11 -2.37 -5.46
C ASP A 152 6.66 -2.09 -5.02
N ILE A 153 6.31 -0.82 -4.77
CA ILE A 153 4.98 -0.43 -4.27
C ILE A 153 4.28 0.49 -5.25
N ASP A 154 4.83 1.69 -5.45
CA ASP A 154 4.07 2.76 -6.08
C ASP A 154 3.84 2.50 -7.58
N LEU A 155 4.86 1.99 -8.29
CA LEU A 155 4.74 1.65 -9.72
C LEU A 155 3.97 0.35 -9.97
N VAL A 156 4.11 -0.62 -9.07
CA VAL A 156 3.37 -1.90 -9.12
C VAL A 156 1.85 -1.64 -9.03
N ASN A 157 1.43 -0.71 -8.16
CA ASN A 157 0.01 -0.31 -8.05
C ASN A 157 -0.54 0.34 -9.34
N LEU A 158 0.34 0.89 -10.17
CA LEU A 158 0.01 1.47 -11.47
C LEU A 158 0.16 0.47 -12.63
N GLY A 159 0.49 -0.80 -12.36
CA GLY A 159 0.68 -1.82 -13.39
C GLY A 159 2.02 -1.72 -14.11
N VAL A 160 3.02 -1.10 -13.50
CA VAL A 160 4.37 -0.95 -14.07
C VAL A 160 5.38 -1.71 -13.19
N SER A 161 6.05 -2.69 -13.80
CA SER A 161 7.18 -3.40 -13.20
C SER A 161 8.49 -2.83 -13.75
N LEU A 162 9.43 -2.51 -12.87
CA LEU A 162 10.78 -2.10 -13.21
C LEU A 162 11.74 -3.23 -12.84
N ASP A 163 12.34 -3.87 -13.84
CA ASP A 163 13.41 -4.85 -13.63
C ASP A 163 14.76 -4.18 -13.86
N ASP A 164 15.66 -4.25 -12.88
CA ASP A 164 17.03 -3.77 -13.01
C ASP A 164 17.86 -4.75 -13.82
N GLN A 165 18.41 -4.32 -14.97
CA GLN A 165 19.37 -5.12 -15.74
C GLN A 165 20.80 -4.95 -15.21
N GLU A 166 21.67 -5.92 -15.49
CA GLU A 166 23.09 -5.87 -15.14
C GLU A 166 23.83 -4.65 -15.75
N ASP A 167 23.28 -4.09 -16.84
CA ASP A 167 23.78 -2.86 -17.49
C ASP A 167 23.40 -1.56 -16.76
N GLY A 168 22.67 -1.63 -15.63
CA GLY A 168 22.26 -0.47 -14.85
C GLY A 168 21.10 0.35 -15.44
N LYS A 169 20.46 -0.14 -16.52
CA LYS A 169 19.23 0.43 -17.09
C LYS A 169 18.03 -0.38 -16.63
N ALA A 170 16.97 0.32 -16.21
CA ALA A 170 15.72 -0.31 -15.81
C ALA A 170 14.87 -0.68 -17.04
N LEU A 171 14.48 -1.94 -17.15
CA LEU A 171 13.54 -2.42 -18.15
C LEU A 171 12.11 -2.24 -17.62
N VAL A 172 11.32 -1.43 -18.32
CA VAL A 172 9.92 -1.15 -17.98
C VAL A 172 9.03 -2.21 -18.64
N LYS A 173 8.25 -2.94 -17.83
CA LYS A 173 7.21 -3.86 -18.32
C LYS A 173 5.86 -3.43 -17.77
N PHE A 174 4.88 -3.30 -18.65
CA PHE A 174 3.48 -3.11 -18.25
C PHE A 174 2.87 -4.47 -17.95
N VAL A 175 2.39 -4.65 -16.72
CA VAL A 175 1.76 -5.89 -16.25
C VAL A 175 0.45 -5.52 -15.57
N ASP A 176 -0.60 -6.29 -15.81
CA ASP A 176 -1.91 -6.01 -15.23
C ASP A 176 -1.86 -5.96 -13.69
N ARG A 177 -2.41 -4.87 -13.14
CA ARG A 177 -2.41 -4.53 -11.72
C ARG A 177 -2.89 -5.68 -10.82
N ASP A 178 -3.90 -6.43 -11.26
CA ASP A 178 -4.52 -7.48 -10.46
C ASP A 178 -3.63 -8.73 -10.32
N VAL A 179 -2.71 -8.96 -11.27
CA VAL A 179 -1.72 -10.04 -11.19
C VAL A 179 -0.64 -9.68 -10.17
N LEU A 180 -0.21 -8.41 -10.17
CA LEU A 180 0.83 -7.91 -9.28
C LEU A 180 0.39 -7.83 -7.81
N ILE A 181 -0.84 -7.40 -7.55
CA ILE A 181 -1.40 -7.35 -6.18
C ILE A 181 -1.50 -8.77 -5.62
N LYS A 182 -2.02 -9.73 -6.39
CA LYS A 182 -2.11 -11.15 -5.97
C LYS A 182 -0.74 -11.77 -5.71
N ALA A 183 0.26 -11.46 -6.53
CA ALA A 183 1.63 -11.95 -6.32
C ALA A 183 2.25 -11.40 -5.01
N ARG A 184 2.00 -10.12 -4.70
CA ARG A 184 2.46 -9.49 -3.46
C ARG A 184 1.79 -10.06 -2.22
N GLU A 185 0.47 -10.22 -2.27
CA GLU A 185 -0.30 -10.82 -1.18
C GLU A 185 0.12 -12.27 -0.94
N ALA A 186 0.30 -13.07 -1.99
CA ALA A 186 0.81 -14.43 -1.87
C ALA A 186 2.22 -14.47 -1.25
N LYS A 187 3.12 -13.56 -1.66
CA LYS A 187 4.48 -13.48 -1.08
C LYS A 187 4.46 -13.09 0.40
N LEU A 188 3.60 -12.15 0.79
CA LEU A 188 3.45 -11.71 2.17
C LEU A 188 2.84 -12.81 3.04
N GLN A 189 1.82 -13.52 2.55
CA GLN A 189 1.22 -14.67 3.24
C GLN A 189 2.24 -15.78 3.47
N LEU A 190 3.05 -16.11 2.46
CA LEU A 190 4.10 -17.13 2.58
C LEU A 190 5.19 -16.73 3.59
N GLN A 191 5.53 -15.43 3.66
CA GLN A 191 6.45 -14.90 4.67
C GLN A 191 5.85 -14.93 6.08
N ALA A 192 4.56 -14.57 6.23
CA ALA A 192 3.85 -14.62 7.51
C ALA A 192 3.69 -16.06 8.01
N GLU A 193 3.36 -17.02 7.14
CA GLU A 193 3.28 -18.44 7.49
C GLU A 193 4.65 -19.01 7.90
N LYS A 194 5.73 -18.63 7.22
CA LYS A 194 7.09 -19.03 7.61
C LYS A 194 7.50 -18.43 8.95
N ALA A 195 7.16 -17.17 9.20
CA ALA A 195 7.40 -16.51 10.48
C ALA A 195 6.60 -17.19 11.61
N ALA A 196 5.31 -17.46 11.39
CA ALA A 196 4.45 -18.14 12.36
C ALA A 196 4.91 -19.58 12.64
N LYS A 197 5.33 -20.35 11.62
CA LYS A 197 5.91 -21.69 11.82
C LYS A 197 7.23 -21.64 12.59
N LYS A 198 8.08 -20.65 12.33
CA LYS A 198 9.34 -20.47 13.07
C LYS A 198 9.09 -20.07 14.52
N GLU A 199 8.11 -19.20 14.78
CA GLU A 199 7.75 -18.77 16.13
C GLU A 199 7.08 -19.91 16.93
N ALA A 200 6.20 -20.69 16.29
CA ALA A 200 5.61 -21.88 16.90
C ALA A 200 6.67 -22.95 17.21
N ALA A 201 7.62 -23.18 16.30
CA ALA A 201 8.74 -24.11 16.52
C ALA A 201 9.68 -23.64 17.64
N ALA A 202 9.93 -22.31 17.74
CA ALA A 202 10.73 -21.74 18.82
C ALA A 202 10.04 -21.92 20.19
N LYS A 203 8.74 -21.61 20.29
CA LYS A 203 7.95 -21.80 21.52
C LYS A 203 7.89 -23.26 21.94
N ALA A 204 7.64 -24.19 21.01
CA ALA A 204 7.63 -25.62 21.29
C ALA A 204 8.99 -26.12 21.80
N ARG A 205 10.10 -25.64 21.22
CA ARG A 205 11.46 -25.99 21.66
C ARG A 205 11.79 -25.40 23.03
N GLU A 206 11.33 -24.19 23.33
CA GLU A 206 11.48 -23.58 24.66
C GLU A 206 10.69 -24.32 25.74
N GLU A 207 9.45 -24.72 25.44
CA GLU A 207 8.62 -25.52 26.35
C GLU A 207 9.22 -26.91 26.58
N GLU A 208 9.68 -27.58 25.53
CA GLU A 208 10.37 -28.87 25.66
C GLU A 208 11.66 -28.74 26.48
N ARG A 209 12.44 -27.66 26.27
CA ARG A 209 13.63 -27.39 27.07
C ARG A 209 13.29 -27.14 28.54
N LYS A 210 12.23 -26.36 28.84
CA LYS A 210 11.76 -26.15 30.21
C LYS A 210 11.31 -27.44 30.88
N ARG A 211 10.55 -28.29 30.18
CA ARG A 211 10.12 -29.61 30.69
C ARG A 211 11.30 -30.53 30.97
N LYS A 212 12.31 -30.57 30.10
CA LYS A 212 13.54 -31.36 30.32
C LYS A 212 14.35 -30.84 31.50
N LEU A 213 14.45 -29.53 31.68
CA LEU A 213 15.10 -28.92 32.85
C LEU A 213 14.33 -29.20 34.15
N GLU A 214 13.00 -29.14 34.14
CA GLU A 214 12.16 -29.49 35.29
C GLU A 214 12.27 -30.97 35.65
N GLN A 215 12.28 -31.85 34.65
CA GLN A 215 12.51 -33.29 34.84
C GLN A 215 13.93 -33.56 35.36
N GLY A 216 14.95 -32.87 34.85
CA GLY A 216 16.34 -33.03 35.28
C GLY A 216 16.65 -32.50 36.69
N LYS A 217 15.80 -31.64 37.27
CA LYS A 217 15.95 -31.17 38.67
C LYS A 217 15.78 -32.28 39.70
N LEU A 218 14.99 -33.30 39.39
CA LEU A 218 14.76 -34.44 40.29
C LEU A 218 15.96 -35.38 40.26
N ALA A 219 16.53 -35.65 41.44
CA ALA A 219 17.58 -36.65 41.60
C ALA A 219 17.06 -38.04 41.25
N ALA A 220 17.88 -38.84 40.56
CA ALA A 220 17.49 -40.21 40.19
C ALA A 220 17.17 -41.09 41.43
N GLU A 221 17.79 -40.78 42.57
CA GLU A 221 17.57 -41.45 43.85
C GLU A 221 16.22 -41.11 44.49
N ASP A 222 15.61 -39.97 44.13
CA ASP A 222 14.35 -39.51 44.71
C ASP A 222 13.14 -39.79 43.80
N LEU A 223 13.40 -40.17 42.55
CA LEU A 223 12.40 -40.48 41.52
C LEU A 223 11.34 -41.49 41.96
N PHE A 224 11.74 -42.53 42.70
CA PHE A 224 10.83 -43.58 43.17
C PHE A 224 10.40 -43.42 44.63
N LYS A 225 10.99 -42.46 45.36
CA LYS A 225 10.61 -42.16 46.76
C LYS A 225 9.38 -41.27 46.82
N GLU A 226 9.14 -40.47 45.78
CA GLU A 226 7.98 -39.58 45.67
C GLU A 226 6.77 -40.22 44.94
N GLU A 227 6.94 -41.42 44.37
CA GLU A 227 5.87 -42.14 43.66
C GLU A 227 4.86 -42.72 44.69
N LYS A 228 3.69 -42.09 44.79
CA LYS A 228 2.57 -42.49 45.67
C LYS A 228 1.44 -43.12 44.86
N ASP A 229 0.78 -44.12 45.44
CA ASP A 229 -0.40 -44.78 44.86
C ASP A 229 -1.61 -43.83 44.90
N GLU A 230 -2.69 -44.17 44.19
CA GLU A 230 -3.95 -43.39 44.16
C GLU A 230 -4.53 -43.11 45.56
N ASP A 231 -4.18 -43.93 46.57
CA ASP A 231 -4.56 -43.79 47.98
C ASP A 231 -3.54 -43.02 48.85
N GLY A 232 -2.50 -42.43 48.25
CA GLY A 232 -1.51 -41.60 48.94
C GLY A 232 -0.47 -42.35 49.77
N LYS A 233 -0.39 -43.68 49.66
CA LYS A 233 0.69 -44.52 50.22
C LYS A 233 1.89 -44.58 49.28
N ASN A 234 3.10 -44.69 49.81
CA ASN A 234 4.31 -44.88 49.01
C ASN A 234 4.24 -46.23 48.28
N LEU A 235 4.52 -46.26 46.96
CA LEU A 235 4.41 -47.48 46.13
C LEU A 235 5.38 -48.60 46.55
N TYR A 236 6.45 -48.25 47.25
CA TYR A 236 7.58 -49.13 47.49
C TYR A 236 8.02 -49.05 48.94
N SER A 237 8.28 -50.21 49.56
CA SER A 237 8.59 -50.34 50.98
C SER A 237 10.08 -50.47 51.28
N ALA A 238 10.89 -50.92 50.32
CA ALA A 238 12.35 -51.04 50.46
C ALA A 238 13.06 -50.70 49.15
N PHE A 239 14.19 -50.01 49.26
CA PHE A 239 15.03 -49.53 48.15
C PHE A 239 16.44 -50.10 48.28
N ASP A 240 17.12 -50.31 47.15
CA ASP A 240 18.55 -50.67 47.15
C ASP A 240 19.45 -49.44 47.40
N GLU A 241 20.77 -49.65 47.50
CA GLU A 241 21.78 -48.59 47.68
C GLU A 241 21.79 -47.53 46.55
N GLN A 242 21.08 -47.79 45.44
CA GLN A 242 20.99 -46.91 44.26
C GLN A 242 19.62 -46.21 44.18
N GLY A 243 18.73 -46.44 45.15
CA GLY A 243 17.39 -45.86 45.20
C GLY A 243 16.36 -46.55 44.30
N ILE A 244 16.64 -47.77 43.80
CA ILE A 244 15.72 -48.56 42.99
C ILE A 244 14.83 -49.40 43.92
N PRO A 245 13.49 -49.40 43.73
CA PRO A 245 12.59 -50.22 44.51
C PRO A 245 12.87 -51.72 44.39
N THR A 246 12.93 -52.40 45.54
CA THR A 246 13.11 -53.87 45.63
C THR A 246 11.83 -54.59 46.04
N HIS A 247 11.01 -53.95 46.87
CA HIS A 247 9.75 -54.51 47.39
C HIS A 247 8.57 -53.58 47.08
N ASP A 248 7.40 -54.16 46.86
CA ASP A 248 6.16 -53.42 46.64
C ASP A 248 5.57 -52.83 47.94
N SER A 249 4.39 -52.21 47.86
CA SER A 249 3.70 -51.57 48.99
C SER A 249 3.31 -52.55 50.12
N ASN A 250 3.33 -53.86 49.88
CA ASN A 250 3.04 -54.92 50.85
C ASN A 250 4.30 -55.62 51.37
N GLY A 251 5.48 -55.26 50.87
CA GLY A 251 6.75 -55.90 51.25
C GLY A 251 7.03 -57.19 50.48
N GLU A 252 6.39 -57.42 49.33
CA GLU A 252 6.72 -58.55 48.44
C GLU A 252 7.77 -58.16 47.40
N GLU A 253 8.69 -59.08 47.08
CA GLU A 253 9.74 -58.85 46.10
C GLU A 253 9.17 -58.58 44.70
N LEU A 254 9.60 -57.48 44.08
CA LEU A 254 9.16 -57.12 42.74
C LEU A 254 9.66 -58.15 41.71
N SER A 255 8.77 -58.53 40.77
CA SER A 255 9.15 -59.45 39.68
C SER A 255 10.34 -58.92 38.86
N LYS A 256 11.22 -59.82 38.40
CA LYS A 256 12.41 -59.50 37.58
C LYS A 256 12.11 -58.58 36.36
N SER A 257 10.92 -58.70 35.77
CA SER A 257 10.47 -57.86 34.66
C SER A 257 10.13 -56.42 35.08
N LYS A 258 9.58 -56.22 36.28
CA LYS A 258 9.29 -54.89 36.84
C LYS A 258 10.57 -54.18 37.28
N ILE A 259 11.48 -54.88 37.95
CA ILE A 259 12.80 -54.35 38.34
C ILE A 259 13.58 -53.86 37.11
N LYS A 260 13.57 -54.60 36.00
CA LYS A 260 14.21 -54.17 34.74
C LYS A 260 13.62 -52.88 34.17
N LYS A 261 12.30 -52.67 34.24
CA LYS A 261 11.64 -51.44 33.79
C LYS A 261 11.95 -50.25 34.71
N LEU A 262 12.00 -50.47 36.03
CA LEU A 262 12.37 -49.45 37.02
C LEU A 262 13.83 -49.03 36.84
N LYS A 263 14.73 -49.98 36.62
CA LYS A 263 16.14 -49.70 36.30
C LYS A 263 16.29 -48.88 35.00
N GLN A 264 15.52 -49.19 33.96
CA GLN A 264 15.51 -48.39 32.73
C GLN A 264 15.02 -46.95 32.95
N LYS A 265 13.97 -46.75 33.76
CA LYS A 265 13.49 -45.40 34.13
C LYS A 265 14.54 -44.63 34.93
N TRP A 266 15.21 -45.31 35.87
CA TRP A 266 16.31 -44.74 36.65
C TRP A 266 17.49 -44.31 35.78
N ASP A 267 17.93 -45.16 34.84
CA ASP A 267 19.04 -44.85 33.92
C ASP A 267 18.74 -43.64 33.01
N ILE A 268 17.47 -43.46 32.61
CA ILE A 268 17.02 -42.29 31.83
C ILE A 268 17.04 -41.02 32.68
N GLN A 269 16.51 -41.11 33.91
CA GLN A 269 16.47 -39.97 34.83
C GLN A 269 17.87 -39.54 35.27
N LYS A 270 18.76 -40.50 35.51
CA LYS A 270 20.17 -40.22 35.85
C LYS A 270 20.86 -39.42 34.75
N LYS A 271 20.68 -39.82 33.48
CA LYS A 271 21.22 -39.05 32.34
C LYS A 271 20.63 -37.64 32.25
N LEU A 272 19.33 -37.47 32.47
CA LEU A 272 18.69 -36.14 32.47
C LEU A 272 19.20 -35.24 33.60
N ASN A 273 19.44 -35.81 34.79
CA ASN A 273 20.00 -35.08 35.93
C ASN A 273 21.48 -34.72 35.70
N ASP A 274 22.29 -35.65 35.21
CA ASP A 274 23.70 -35.41 34.87
C ASP A 274 23.83 -34.29 33.82
N GLU A 275 22.97 -34.30 32.79
CA GLU A 275 22.90 -33.22 31.78
C GLU A 275 22.46 -31.88 32.41
N TYR A 276 21.50 -31.89 33.34
CA TYR A 276 21.06 -30.69 34.06
C TYR A 276 22.18 -30.09 34.92
N LEU A 277 22.87 -30.92 35.72
CA LEU A 277 24.00 -30.51 36.54
C LEU A 277 25.13 -29.93 35.69
N ALA A 278 25.43 -30.55 34.55
CA ALA A 278 26.40 -30.03 33.58
C ALA A 278 25.98 -28.69 32.96
N THR A 279 24.67 -28.45 32.74
CA THR A 279 24.20 -27.14 32.25
C THR A 279 24.29 -26.04 33.30
N ILE A 280 24.08 -26.35 34.58
CA ILE A 280 24.24 -25.39 35.69
C ILE A 280 25.72 -25.05 35.90
N SER A 281 26.60 -26.05 35.94
CA SER A 281 28.04 -25.83 36.13
C SER A 281 28.68 -25.02 35.00
N ASN A 282 28.10 -25.07 33.80
CA ASN A 282 28.53 -24.28 32.65
C ASN A 282 27.92 -22.87 32.58
N SER A 283 26.84 -22.60 33.33
CA SER A 283 26.26 -21.24 33.42
C SER A 283 26.90 -20.38 34.52
N ASP A 284 27.57 -21.00 35.48
CA ASP A 284 28.23 -20.33 36.62
C ASP A 284 29.72 -20.00 36.36
N ASN A 285 30.29 -20.42 35.22
CA ASN A 285 31.63 -20.04 34.73
C ASN A 285 31.53 -18.99 33.63
#